data_AF-A0A8C5U0R8-F1
#
_entry.id   AF-A0A8C5U0R8-F1
#
_cell.length_a   1.000
_cell.length_b   1.000
_cell.length_c   1.000
_cell.angle_alpha   90.00
_cell.angle_beta   90.00
_cell.angle_gamma   90.00
#
_symmetry.space_group_name_H-M   'P 1'
#
loop_
_entity.id
_entity.type
_entity.pdbx_description
1 polymer ?
#
loop_
_entity_poly.entity_id
_entity_poly.type
_entity_poly.pdbx_seq_one_letter_code
_entity_poly.pdbx_strand_id
1 'polypeptide(L)'
;MGWALFDHQLLVPESSLNPVLPPGFSQLGSSLPPLQQTWVGGPEHAVPHTHPPRDFEQPPNEDANLLPQLQQLENTLSGCAKEASKDQVFVRMGYMASELKRLASKVHKNEQRTSFLQTLCETLHSENKELRTKLEHDLEQRNQALEKLRCENQELRRMVTLSNQDSGKREAAGKEPPLGTASTKALRVPPVRVQQSGAMVEKAPGREELEAKEKKVKILEHQRRELLEVNKQWDQHFRSMKQKYEQKVTDLHQELAEARRAVTELESEREQKQRDFDRKLLLAKSRIETEEAEKERLAMEVRDLQQRMRFLQEQLAPVTRQREYQEKEIQRLNKALEEALNVQASPPPIFAMEPAVKLPQQELLTQNELLKQQVKIFEEDFQRERSDRERMNEEKEELKQQLEKLQKQLVLSNNQVSSAGCH
;
A
#
# COMPACT_ATOMS: atom_id res chain seq x y z
N MET A 1 -19.49 -29.10 -18.57
CA MET A 1 -20.96 -28.96 -18.70
C MET A 1 -21.38 -27.74 -17.90
N GLY A 2 -22.14 -26.82 -18.52
CA GLY A 2 -22.94 -25.81 -17.82
C GLY A 2 -22.27 -24.48 -17.46
N TRP A 3 -21.98 -23.62 -18.45
CA TRP A 3 -22.01 -22.17 -18.23
C TRP A 3 -23.31 -21.66 -18.86
N ALA A 4 -24.28 -21.30 -18.04
CA ALA A 4 -25.52 -20.68 -18.46
C ALA A 4 -25.65 -19.32 -17.76
N LEU A 5 -25.64 -18.28 -18.60
CA LEU A 5 -26.53 -17.12 -18.57
C LEU A 5 -26.85 -16.50 -17.20
N PHE A 6 -26.31 -15.32 -16.95
CA PHE A 6 -27.09 -14.23 -16.36
C PHE A 6 -26.68 -12.90 -17.00
N ASP A 7 -27.44 -12.56 -18.05
CA ASP A 7 -27.49 -11.25 -18.67
C ASP A 7 -28.74 -10.58 -18.07
N HIS A 8 -28.54 -9.59 -17.20
CA HIS A 8 -29.63 -8.74 -16.72
C HIS A 8 -29.21 -7.28 -16.87
N GLN A 9 -29.73 -6.69 -17.95
CA GLN A 9 -29.86 -5.25 -18.13
C GLN A 9 -30.62 -4.66 -16.93
N LEU A 10 -29.95 -3.80 -16.16
CA LEU A 10 -30.60 -2.83 -15.29
C LEU A 10 -30.53 -1.47 -15.99
N LEU A 11 -31.65 -1.14 -16.61
CA LEU A 11 -31.99 0.17 -17.15
C LEU A 11 -32.16 1.14 -15.95
N VAL A 12 -31.27 2.11 -15.81
CA VAL A 12 -31.45 3.25 -14.89
C VAL A 12 -31.57 4.52 -15.74
N PRO A 13 -32.58 5.38 -15.52
CA PRO A 13 -32.82 6.54 -16.37
C PRO A 13 -31.84 7.67 -16.09
N GLU A 14 -31.25 8.22 -17.15
CA GLU A 14 -30.51 9.49 -17.13
C GLU A 14 -31.44 10.62 -16.64
N SER A 15 -31.12 11.15 -15.46
CA SER A 15 -31.69 12.41 -14.98
C SER A 15 -30.64 13.50 -15.12
N SER A 16 -30.88 14.36 -16.12
CA SER A 16 -30.16 15.60 -16.40
C SER A 16 -29.99 16.48 -15.16
N LEU A 17 -28.75 16.66 -14.70
CA LEU A 17 -28.35 17.76 -13.82
C LEU A 17 -27.00 18.31 -14.29
N ASN A 18 -27.04 19.42 -15.03
CA ASN A 18 -25.89 20.26 -15.33
C ASN A 18 -25.33 20.89 -14.03
N PRO A 19 -24.02 20.79 -13.75
CA PRO A 19 -23.38 21.72 -12.83
C PRO A 19 -22.86 22.93 -13.60
N VAL A 20 -23.45 24.09 -13.33
CA VAL A 20 -22.90 25.41 -13.69
C VAL A 20 -21.63 25.63 -12.86
N LEU A 21 -20.46 25.67 -13.52
CA LEU A 21 -19.18 26.07 -12.92
C LEU A 21 -18.98 27.59 -13.09
N PRO A 22 -18.46 28.30 -12.06
CA PRO A 22 -18.17 29.73 -12.16
C PRO A 22 -16.85 29.99 -12.93
N PRO A 23 -16.69 31.17 -13.57
CA PRO A 23 -15.54 31.47 -14.40
C PRO A 23 -14.37 32.03 -13.56
N GLY A 24 -13.17 31.55 -13.82
CA GLY A 24 -11.95 32.19 -13.36
C GLY A 24 -10.83 31.18 -13.11
N PHE A 25 -9.96 31.00 -14.10
CA PHE A 25 -8.49 31.03 -13.95
C PHE A 25 -7.90 30.79 -15.35
N SER A 26 -7.48 31.88 -15.96
CA SER A 26 -6.70 31.88 -17.20
C SER A 26 -5.25 31.49 -16.92
N GLN A 27 -4.68 30.75 -17.86
CA GLN A 27 -3.25 30.67 -18.21
C GLN A 27 -2.31 29.96 -17.23
N LEU A 28 -1.89 28.75 -17.62
CA LEU A 28 -0.47 28.41 -17.79
C LEU A 28 -0.34 27.28 -18.82
N GLY A 29 0.58 27.47 -19.76
CA GLY A 29 0.56 26.90 -21.10
C GLY A 29 0.99 25.44 -21.21
N SER A 30 0.36 24.76 -22.16
CA SER A 30 0.79 23.49 -22.73
C SER A 30 1.78 23.74 -23.86
N SER A 31 2.94 23.07 -23.82
CA SER A 31 3.78 22.79 -24.99
C SER A 31 4.82 21.73 -24.61
N LEU A 32 4.55 20.48 -24.96
CA LEU A 32 5.54 19.41 -25.01
C LEU A 32 5.48 18.80 -26.43
N PRO A 33 6.56 18.81 -27.21
CA PRO A 33 6.57 18.22 -28.55
C PRO A 33 6.86 16.71 -28.48
N PRO A 34 6.47 15.93 -29.51
CA PRO A 34 6.69 14.49 -29.55
C PRO A 34 8.12 14.15 -30.00
N LEU A 35 8.74 13.21 -29.29
CA LEU A 35 10.04 12.64 -29.61
C LEU A 35 9.92 11.76 -30.89
N GLN A 36 10.41 12.25 -32.04
CA GLN A 36 10.72 11.41 -33.20
C GLN A 36 12.22 11.13 -33.21
N GLN A 37 12.61 9.87 -33.03
CA GLN A 37 13.98 9.41 -33.27
C GLN A 37 14.17 9.18 -34.77
N THR A 38 14.85 10.11 -35.43
CA THR A 38 15.40 9.92 -36.77
C THR A 38 16.83 9.42 -36.64
N TRP A 39 17.06 8.14 -36.93
CA TRP A 39 18.40 7.61 -37.19
C TRP A 39 18.74 7.86 -38.67
N VAL A 40 19.77 8.67 -38.90
CA VAL A 40 20.34 8.96 -40.22
C VAL A 40 21.28 7.80 -40.58
N GLY A 41 20.97 7.11 -41.67
CA GLY A 41 21.82 6.08 -42.26
C GLY A 41 22.44 6.56 -43.58
N GLY A 42 23.65 6.06 -43.86
CA GLY A 42 24.26 5.99 -45.19
C GLY A 42 25.73 5.56 -45.13
N PRO A 43 26.33 5.00 -46.19
CA PRO A 43 25.76 4.32 -47.36
C PRO A 43 26.20 2.84 -47.48
N GLU A 44 25.33 1.96 -47.99
CA GLU A 44 25.70 0.59 -48.39
C GLU A 44 26.10 0.54 -49.87
N HIS A 45 27.27 -0.08 -50.12
CA HIS A 45 27.64 -0.63 -51.42
C HIS A 45 26.98 -1.99 -51.61
N ALA A 46 26.32 -2.16 -52.75
CA ALA A 46 25.67 -3.38 -53.21
C ALA A 46 26.67 -4.46 -53.67
N VAL A 47 26.45 -5.73 -53.28
CA VAL A 47 26.68 -6.96 -54.09
C VAL A 47 25.78 -8.09 -53.51
N PRO A 48 25.22 -9.03 -54.32
CA PRO A 48 23.99 -9.73 -53.99
C PRO A 48 24.10 -11.25 -53.73
N HIS A 49 22.99 -11.80 -53.23
CA HIS A 49 22.50 -13.19 -53.27
C HIS A 49 23.24 -14.29 -52.49
N THR A 50 22.57 -14.87 -51.49
CA THR A 50 21.94 -16.22 -51.59
C THR A 50 21.25 -16.58 -50.25
N HIS A 51 19.95 -16.88 -50.31
CA HIS A 51 19.19 -17.44 -49.19
C HIS A 51 19.39 -18.96 -49.09
N PRO A 52 19.38 -19.51 -47.86
CA PRO A 52 18.62 -20.71 -47.56
C PRO A 52 17.57 -20.45 -46.46
N PRO A 53 16.53 -21.29 -46.35
CA PRO A 53 15.28 -20.97 -45.66
C PRO A 53 15.42 -21.05 -44.14
N ARG A 54 15.01 -19.99 -43.43
CA ARG A 54 14.76 -20.01 -41.99
C ARG A 54 13.27 -19.88 -41.74
N ASP A 55 12.59 -21.01 -41.70
CA ASP A 55 11.32 -21.14 -40.98
C ASP A 55 11.65 -21.31 -39.49
N PHE A 56 11.86 -20.18 -38.80
CA PHE A 56 11.63 -20.09 -37.36
C PHE A 56 10.74 -18.87 -37.16
N GLU A 57 9.46 -19.16 -37.06
CA GLU A 57 8.38 -18.23 -36.77
C GLU A 57 8.74 -17.28 -35.62
N GLN A 58 8.33 -16.02 -35.79
CA GLN A 58 8.25 -15.04 -34.71
C GLN A 58 7.51 -15.63 -33.50
N PRO A 59 7.87 -15.25 -32.26
CA PRO A 59 7.15 -15.70 -31.08
C PRO A 59 5.68 -15.26 -31.19
N PRO A 60 4.71 -16.19 -31.12
CA PRO A 60 3.30 -15.85 -31.29
C PRO A 60 2.82 -15.05 -30.07
N ASN A 61 2.10 -13.98 -30.38
CA ASN A 61 1.44 -13.04 -29.47
C ASN A 61 0.97 -13.68 -28.14
N GLU A 62 1.46 -13.17 -27.00
CA GLU A 62 1.22 -13.74 -25.66
C GLU A 62 -0.27 -13.75 -25.26
N ASP A 63 -1.13 -12.94 -25.89
CA ASP A 63 -2.58 -12.86 -25.59
C ASP A 63 -3.48 -13.62 -26.59
N ALA A 64 -2.90 -14.41 -27.50
CA ALA A 64 -3.69 -15.21 -28.45
C ALA A 64 -4.46 -16.36 -27.75
N ASN A 65 -5.62 -16.71 -28.33
CA ASN A 65 -6.48 -17.81 -27.90
C ASN A 65 -5.69 -19.15 -27.89
N LEU A 66 -5.81 -19.92 -26.80
CA LEU A 66 -5.06 -21.17 -26.59
C LEU A 66 -5.61 -22.36 -27.36
N LEU A 67 -6.86 -22.25 -27.80
CA LEU A 67 -7.60 -23.34 -28.45
C LEU A 67 -6.86 -23.93 -29.68
N PRO A 68 -6.30 -23.12 -30.60
CA PRO A 68 -5.57 -23.66 -31.76
C PRO A 68 -4.27 -24.38 -31.37
N GLN A 69 -3.58 -23.92 -30.32
CA GLN A 69 -2.32 -24.49 -29.85
C GLN A 69 -2.54 -25.83 -29.14
N LEU A 70 -3.61 -25.94 -28.37
CA LEU A 70 -4.05 -27.21 -27.76
C LEU A 70 -4.45 -28.21 -28.84
N GLN A 71 -5.16 -27.77 -29.87
CA GLN A 71 -5.58 -28.61 -30.99
C GLN A 71 -4.37 -29.08 -31.83
N GLN A 72 -3.35 -28.24 -31.99
CA GLN A 72 -2.09 -28.61 -32.63
C GLN A 72 -1.29 -29.64 -31.81
N LEU A 73 -1.29 -29.51 -30.48
CA LEU A 73 -0.67 -30.48 -29.57
C LEU A 73 -1.38 -31.84 -29.64
N GLU A 74 -2.72 -31.83 -29.65
CA GLU A 74 -3.56 -33.02 -29.80
C GLU A 74 -3.31 -33.75 -31.14
N ASN A 75 -3.26 -32.99 -32.24
CA ASN A 75 -2.93 -33.51 -33.55
C ASN A 75 -1.53 -34.14 -33.58
N THR A 76 -0.55 -33.50 -32.93
CA THR A 76 0.83 -34.02 -32.84
C THR A 76 0.90 -35.31 -32.03
N LEU A 77 0.17 -35.40 -30.92
CA LEU A 77 0.07 -36.59 -30.08
C LEU A 77 -0.58 -37.76 -30.85
N SER A 78 -1.64 -37.48 -31.62
CA SER A 78 -2.31 -38.49 -32.47
C SER A 78 -1.42 -39.02 -33.59
N GLY A 79 -0.47 -38.21 -34.07
CA GLY A 79 0.54 -38.59 -35.06
C GLY A 79 1.59 -39.56 -34.50
N CYS A 80 2.06 -39.33 -33.28
CA CYS A 80 3.06 -40.17 -32.61
C CYS A 80 2.64 -41.65 -32.50
N ALA A 81 1.34 -41.95 -32.42
CA ALA A 81 0.82 -43.31 -32.35
C ALA A 81 0.86 -44.07 -33.70
N LYS A 82 1.05 -43.35 -34.81
CA LYS A 82 1.02 -43.90 -36.18
C LYS A 82 2.41 -44.01 -36.82
N GLU A 83 3.46 -43.49 -36.17
CA GLU A 83 4.82 -43.46 -36.71
C GLU A 83 5.62 -44.75 -36.42
N ALA A 84 6.35 -45.25 -37.44
CA ALA A 84 7.18 -46.44 -37.34
C ALA A 84 8.64 -46.15 -36.92
N SER A 85 9.09 -44.89 -37.01
CA SER A 85 10.47 -44.47 -36.70
C SER A 85 10.57 -43.91 -35.28
N LYS A 86 11.44 -44.50 -34.46
CA LYS A 86 11.71 -44.02 -33.09
C LYS A 86 12.23 -42.58 -33.07
N ASP A 87 13.07 -42.20 -34.02
CA ASP A 87 13.67 -40.86 -34.06
C ASP A 87 12.64 -39.76 -34.33
N GLN A 88 11.64 -40.03 -35.18
CA GLN A 88 10.55 -39.08 -35.43
C GLN A 88 9.64 -38.91 -34.20
N VAL A 89 9.37 -40.01 -33.48
CA VAL A 89 8.59 -39.97 -32.23
C VAL A 89 9.34 -39.13 -31.18
N PHE A 90 10.66 -39.27 -31.05
CA PHE A 90 11.46 -38.45 -30.14
C PHE A 90 11.43 -36.95 -30.48
N VAL A 91 11.54 -36.59 -31.77
CA VAL A 91 11.47 -35.19 -32.20
C VAL A 91 10.10 -34.58 -31.90
N ARG A 92 9.00 -35.28 -32.21
CA ARG A 92 7.64 -34.81 -31.87
C ARG A 92 7.43 -34.70 -30.36
N MET A 93 7.97 -35.62 -29.57
CA MET A 93 7.89 -35.59 -28.12
C MET A 93 8.67 -34.40 -27.53
N GLY A 94 9.84 -34.08 -28.10
CA GLY A 94 10.61 -32.88 -27.76
C GLY A 94 9.87 -31.58 -28.09
N TYR A 95 9.18 -31.54 -29.23
CA TYR A 95 8.29 -30.42 -29.59
C TYR A 95 7.13 -30.28 -28.59
N MET A 96 6.42 -31.37 -28.28
CA MET A 96 5.31 -31.36 -27.31
C MET A 96 5.76 -30.94 -25.91
N ALA A 97 6.93 -31.40 -25.45
CA ALA A 97 7.49 -31.00 -24.16
C ALA A 97 7.78 -29.49 -24.10
N SER A 98 8.28 -28.93 -25.20
CA SER A 98 8.55 -27.50 -25.33
C SER A 98 7.25 -26.67 -25.31
N GLU A 99 6.21 -27.14 -26.01
CA GLU A 99 4.90 -26.50 -26.02
C GLU A 99 4.17 -26.59 -24.67
N LEU A 100 4.25 -27.74 -23.98
CA LEU A 100 3.71 -27.90 -22.63
C LEU A 100 4.41 -26.97 -21.62
N LYS A 101 5.73 -26.82 -21.71
CA LYS A 101 6.48 -25.87 -20.87
C LYS A 101 6.04 -24.43 -21.11
N ARG A 102 5.83 -24.05 -22.38
CA ARG A 102 5.33 -22.73 -22.76
C ARG A 102 3.92 -22.48 -22.23
N LEU A 103 3.03 -23.47 -22.38
CA LEU A 103 1.65 -23.40 -21.90
C LEU A 103 1.58 -23.30 -20.36
N ALA A 104 2.37 -24.09 -19.65
CA ALA A 104 2.48 -24.03 -18.19
C ALA A 104 2.91 -22.64 -17.70
N SER A 105 3.88 -22.03 -18.38
CA SER A 105 4.30 -20.65 -18.08
C SER A 105 3.15 -19.64 -18.29
N LYS A 106 2.38 -19.77 -19.38
CA LYS A 106 1.23 -18.89 -19.64
C LYS A 106 0.09 -19.11 -18.63
N VAL A 107 -0.19 -20.35 -18.24
CA VAL A 107 -1.17 -20.67 -17.17
C VAL A 107 -0.75 -20.02 -15.86
N HIS A 108 0.52 -20.15 -15.46
CA HIS A 108 1.02 -19.54 -14.24
C HIS A 108 0.93 -18.00 -14.25
N LYS A 109 1.30 -17.36 -15.37
CA LYS A 109 1.12 -15.90 -15.54
C LYS A 109 -0.36 -15.49 -15.45
N ASN A 110 -1.28 -16.30 -16.00
CA ASN A 110 -2.72 -16.01 -15.94
C ASN A 110 -3.28 -16.18 -14.53
N GLU A 111 -2.84 -17.22 -13.81
CA GLU A 111 -3.18 -17.43 -12.40
C GLU A 111 -2.73 -16.24 -11.53
N GLN A 112 -1.49 -15.76 -11.74
CA GLN A 112 -0.99 -14.55 -11.07
C GLN A 112 -1.84 -13.31 -11.39
N ARG A 113 -2.17 -13.08 -12.66
CA ARG A 113 -3.03 -11.96 -13.09
C ARG A 113 -4.41 -12.05 -12.43
N THR A 114 -4.99 -13.25 -12.38
CA THR A 114 -6.30 -13.49 -11.76
C THR A 114 -6.24 -13.26 -10.25
N SER A 115 -5.21 -13.75 -9.57
CA SER A 115 -4.98 -13.51 -8.14
C SER A 115 -4.82 -12.02 -7.80
N PHE A 116 -4.09 -11.28 -8.63
CA PHE A 116 -3.94 -9.84 -8.49
C PHE A 116 -5.28 -9.10 -8.67
N LEU A 117 -6.03 -9.43 -9.72
CA LEU A 117 -7.34 -8.85 -9.98
C LEU A 117 -8.33 -9.17 -8.84
N GLN A 118 -8.32 -10.39 -8.33
CA GLN A 118 -9.14 -10.78 -7.20
C GLN A 118 -8.82 -9.94 -5.96
N THR A 119 -7.53 -9.78 -5.63
CA THR A 119 -7.07 -8.96 -4.50
C THR A 119 -7.50 -7.50 -4.66
N LEU A 120 -7.39 -6.95 -5.87
CA LEU A 120 -7.83 -5.58 -6.16
C LEU A 120 -9.34 -5.42 -5.99
N CYS A 121 -10.13 -6.37 -6.50
CA CYS A 121 -11.59 -6.38 -6.34
C CYS A 121 -12.00 -6.47 -4.87
N GLU A 122 -11.36 -7.33 -4.08
CA GLU A 122 -11.59 -7.46 -2.64
C GLU A 122 -11.26 -6.15 -1.89
N THR A 123 -10.14 -5.52 -2.25
CA THR A 123 -9.71 -4.23 -1.66
C THR A 123 -10.72 -3.12 -1.98
N LEU A 124 -11.07 -2.96 -3.26
CA LEU A 124 -12.07 -1.98 -3.68
C LEU A 124 -13.44 -2.23 -3.04
N HIS A 125 -13.83 -3.49 -2.87
CA HIS A 125 -15.09 -3.83 -2.20
C HIS A 125 -15.06 -3.46 -0.72
N SER A 126 -13.95 -3.73 -0.03
CA SER A 126 -13.76 -3.36 1.37
C SER A 126 -13.78 -1.84 1.56
N GLU A 127 -13.05 -1.09 0.73
CA GLU A 127 -13.03 0.37 0.78
C GLU A 127 -14.42 0.98 0.50
N ASN A 128 -15.12 0.46 -0.52
CA ASN A 128 -16.49 0.89 -0.80
C ASN A 128 -17.45 0.62 0.36
N LYS A 129 -17.30 -0.53 1.02
CA LYS A 129 -18.09 -0.87 2.20
C LYS A 129 -17.80 0.10 3.35
N GLU A 130 -16.53 0.39 3.60
CA GLU A 130 -16.12 1.35 4.63
C GLU A 130 -16.67 2.75 4.35
N LEU A 131 -16.56 3.24 3.11
CA LEU A 131 -17.11 4.53 2.69
C LEU A 131 -18.63 4.59 2.86
N ARG A 132 -19.35 3.52 2.51
CA ARG A 132 -20.80 3.45 2.75
C ARG A 132 -21.14 3.53 4.24
N THR A 133 -20.42 2.79 5.08
CA THR A 133 -20.65 2.84 6.54
C THR A 133 -20.33 4.21 7.13
N LYS A 134 -19.29 4.89 6.64
CA LYS A 134 -18.96 6.26 7.06
C LYS A 134 -20.05 7.25 6.65
N LEU A 135 -20.53 7.18 5.40
CA LEU A 135 -21.63 8.03 4.93
C LEU A 135 -22.91 7.82 5.72
N GLU A 136 -23.25 6.57 6.04
CA GLU A 136 -24.42 6.24 6.85
C GLU A 136 -24.30 6.80 8.27
N HIS A 137 -23.12 6.67 8.90
CA HIS A 137 -22.86 7.24 10.22
C HIS A 137 -22.94 8.78 10.22
N ASP A 138 -22.34 9.42 9.21
CA ASP A 138 -22.37 10.87 9.02
C ASP A 138 -23.77 11.42 8.79
N LEU A 139 -24.63 10.67 8.08
CA LEU A 139 -26.03 11.02 7.89
C LEU A 139 -26.81 10.88 9.20
N GLU A 140 -26.59 9.80 9.94
CA GLU A 140 -27.22 9.56 11.24
C GLU A 140 -26.84 10.65 12.26
N GLN A 141 -25.56 11.02 12.34
CA GLN A 141 -25.09 12.14 13.16
C GLN A 141 -25.78 13.46 12.80
N ARG A 142 -25.88 13.78 11.49
CA ARG A 142 -26.58 15.00 11.04
C ARG A 142 -28.06 14.97 11.38
N ASN A 143 -28.73 13.82 11.21
CA ASN A 143 -30.13 13.65 11.57
C ASN A 143 -30.35 13.86 13.07
N GLN A 144 -29.49 13.30 13.91
CA GLN A 144 -29.55 13.51 15.36
C GLN A 144 -29.34 14.97 15.75
N ALA A 145 -28.40 15.68 15.10
CA ALA A 145 -28.20 17.10 15.32
C ALA A 145 -29.42 17.94 14.89
N LEU A 146 -30.01 17.62 13.74
CA LEU A 146 -31.24 18.26 13.27
C LEU A 146 -32.40 18.03 14.23
N GLU A 147 -32.54 16.82 14.79
CA GLU A 147 -33.62 16.52 15.74
C GLU A 147 -33.42 17.25 17.08
N LYS A 148 -32.18 17.35 17.57
CA LYS A 148 -31.86 18.20 18.74
C LYS A 148 -32.25 19.65 18.50
N LEU A 149 -31.87 20.22 17.34
CA LEU A 149 -32.23 21.59 16.97
C LEU A 149 -33.75 21.79 16.81
N ARG A 150 -34.50 20.77 16.39
CA ARG A 150 -35.97 20.80 16.36
C ARG A 150 -36.56 20.85 17.77
N CYS A 151 -36.09 19.99 18.67
CA CYS A 151 -36.50 19.99 20.08
C CYS A 151 -36.24 21.35 20.74
N GLU A 152 -35.03 21.89 20.58
CA GLU A 152 -34.66 23.22 21.08
C GLU A 152 -35.53 24.32 20.47
N ASN A 153 -35.78 24.30 19.16
CA ASN A 153 -36.69 25.26 18.52
C ASN A 153 -38.12 25.15 19.06
N GLN A 154 -38.61 23.94 19.31
CA GLN A 154 -39.94 23.73 19.87
C GLN A 154 -40.03 24.25 21.31
N GLU A 155 -38.98 24.07 22.11
CA GLU A 155 -38.85 24.66 23.44
C GLU A 155 -38.84 26.19 23.39
N LEU A 156 -38.01 26.79 22.53
CA LEU A 156 -37.98 28.24 22.34
C LEU A 156 -39.35 28.78 21.92
N ARG A 157 -40.04 28.11 20.99
CA ARG A 157 -41.42 28.47 20.59
C ARG A 157 -42.39 28.37 21.76
N ARG A 158 -42.32 27.32 22.60
CA ARG A 158 -43.14 27.22 23.81
C ARG A 158 -42.88 28.39 24.76
N MET A 159 -41.62 28.74 25.00
CA MET A 159 -41.24 29.87 25.86
C MET A 159 -41.74 31.21 25.31
N VAL A 160 -41.64 31.44 24.00
CA VAL A 160 -42.19 32.64 23.35
C VAL A 160 -43.71 32.69 23.45
N THR A 161 -44.39 31.56 23.28
CA THR A 161 -45.86 31.51 23.36
C THR A 161 -46.36 31.76 24.80
N LEU A 162 -45.66 31.23 25.81
CA LEU A 162 -45.95 31.49 27.23
C LEU A 162 -45.70 32.97 27.59
N SER A 163 -44.57 33.53 27.14
CA SER A 163 -44.25 34.96 27.30
C SER A 163 -45.30 35.87 26.65
N ASN A 164 -45.81 35.50 25.48
CA ASN A 164 -46.88 36.24 24.78
C ASN A 164 -48.26 36.09 25.44
N GLN A 165 -48.54 34.99 26.14
CA GLN A 165 -49.76 34.83 26.93
C GLN A 165 -49.71 35.66 28.22
N ASP A 166 -48.53 35.81 28.82
CA ASP A 166 -48.31 36.69 29.98
C ASP A 166 -48.43 38.18 29.62
N SER A 167 -48.04 38.58 28.40
CA SER A 167 -48.27 39.93 27.89
C SER A 167 -49.72 40.16 27.41
N GLY A 168 -50.37 39.16 26.80
CA GLY A 168 -51.77 39.22 26.38
C GLY A 168 -52.77 39.31 27.54
N LYS A 169 -52.44 38.78 28.73
CA LYS A 169 -53.25 38.98 29.95
C LYS A 169 -53.16 40.39 30.54
N ARG A 170 -52.12 41.18 30.19
CA ARG A 170 -52.02 42.60 30.60
C ARG A 170 -52.75 43.54 29.64
N GLU A 171 -52.90 43.17 28.37
CA GLU A 171 -53.57 43.99 27.34
C GLU A 171 -55.11 43.84 27.32
N ALA A 172 -55.68 42.82 27.96
CA ALA A 172 -57.14 42.64 28.03
C ALA A 172 -57.86 43.60 29.01
N ALA A 173 -57.12 44.46 29.73
CA ALA A 173 -57.65 45.40 30.71
C ALA A 173 -57.09 46.82 30.50
N GLY A 174 -57.22 47.36 29.30
CA GLY A 174 -56.81 48.74 29.04
C GLY A 174 -57.33 49.27 27.72
N LYS A 175 -58.54 49.86 27.73
CA LYS A 175 -59.02 50.71 26.64
C LYS A 175 -58.13 51.97 26.55
N GLU A 176 -57.43 52.17 25.44
CA GLU A 176 -56.98 53.49 24.99
C GLU A 176 -57.94 54.07 23.93
N PRO A 177 -58.26 55.38 23.96
CA PRO A 177 -58.80 56.12 22.83
C PRO A 177 -57.69 56.84 22.03
N PRO A 178 -57.99 57.34 20.81
CA PRO A 178 -56.99 57.43 19.73
C PRO A 178 -56.42 58.84 19.48
N LEU A 179 -55.27 58.83 18.79
CA LEU A 179 -54.72 59.79 17.81
C LEU A 179 -54.72 61.31 18.11
N GLY A 180 -53.56 61.94 17.94
CA GLY A 180 -53.52 63.38 17.64
C GLY A 180 -52.17 64.08 17.75
N THR A 181 -51.42 64.09 16.64
CA THR A 181 -50.70 65.24 16.03
C THR A 181 -49.75 66.16 16.83
N ALA A 182 -48.65 66.47 16.13
CA ALA A 182 -47.85 67.71 16.16
C ALA A 182 -46.83 67.85 17.31
N SER A 183 -45.53 67.78 17.04
CA SER A 183 -44.67 68.75 16.34
C SER A 183 -44.01 69.74 17.31
N THR A 184 -42.68 69.79 17.19
CA THR A 184 -41.79 70.95 17.35
C THR A 184 -41.50 71.56 18.73
N LYS A 185 -40.18 71.53 19.00
CA LYS A 185 -39.32 72.64 19.48
C LYS A 185 -39.54 73.20 20.88
N ALA A 186 -38.52 72.93 21.70
CA ALA A 186 -37.52 73.89 22.21
C ALA A 186 -37.98 75.09 23.04
N LEU A 187 -37.01 75.59 23.82
CA LEU A 187 -37.06 76.74 24.73
C LEU A 187 -37.88 76.49 26.01
N ARG A 188 -37.57 77.05 27.17
CA ARG A 188 -36.40 77.74 27.74
C ARG A 188 -36.88 78.13 29.13
N VAL A 189 -36.17 77.73 30.16
CA VAL A 189 -36.33 78.26 31.52
C VAL A 189 -35.99 79.76 31.48
N PRO A 190 -36.87 80.68 31.95
CA PRO A 190 -36.71 81.27 33.30
C PRO A 190 -38.04 81.88 33.88
N PRO A 191 -38.01 82.71 34.93
CA PRO A 191 -37.76 82.38 36.33
C PRO A 191 -38.96 82.71 37.24
N VAL A 192 -39.00 82.09 38.43
CA VAL A 192 -39.98 82.39 39.49
C VAL A 192 -39.64 83.74 40.16
N ARG A 193 -40.60 84.68 40.12
CA ARG A 193 -40.67 85.81 41.05
C ARG A 193 -41.48 85.39 42.27
N VAL A 194 -40.91 85.61 43.46
CA VAL A 194 -41.59 85.53 44.75
C VAL A 194 -41.87 86.95 45.21
N GLN A 195 -43.12 87.26 45.55
CA GLN A 195 -43.40 88.29 46.54
C GLN A 195 -44.78 88.06 47.21
N GLN A 196 -44.71 87.83 48.53
CA GLN A 196 -45.56 88.33 49.64
C GLN A 196 -47.08 88.11 49.61
N SER A 197 -47.83 88.02 50.72
CA SER A 197 -47.63 87.92 52.17
C SER A 197 -49.04 87.71 52.78
N GLY A 198 -49.16 87.19 54.01
CA GLY A 198 -50.41 87.26 54.78
C GLY A 198 -50.64 86.09 55.75
N ALA A 199 -50.43 86.35 57.04
CA ALA A 199 -50.70 85.43 58.14
C ALA A 199 -52.17 85.53 58.64
N MET A 200 -52.78 84.40 59.03
CA MET A 200 -53.29 84.11 60.39
C MET A 200 -54.31 82.95 60.43
N VAL A 201 -53.96 81.95 61.26
CA VAL A 201 -54.77 81.15 62.21
C VAL A 201 -55.93 80.26 61.71
N GLU A 202 -55.61 78.96 61.71
CA GLU A 202 -56.38 77.74 62.06
C GLU A 202 -57.93 77.73 62.13
N LYS A 203 -58.52 76.88 61.26
CA LYS A 203 -59.34 75.71 61.66
C LYS A 203 -59.36 74.67 60.54
N ALA A 204 -59.18 73.39 60.88
CA ALA A 204 -58.62 72.31 60.06
C ALA A 204 -59.35 71.94 58.74
N PRO A 205 -58.58 71.89 57.62
CA PRO A 205 -58.79 71.00 56.49
C PRO A 205 -57.57 70.07 56.22
N GLY A 206 -56.54 70.10 57.08
CA GLY A 206 -55.24 69.46 56.81
C GLY A 206 -55.20 67.93 57.00
N ARG A 207 -56.19 67.30 57.65
CA ARG A 207 -56.14 65.86 57.98
C ARG A 207 -56.36 64.97 56.76
N GLU A 208 -57.30 65.32 55.89
CA GLU A 208 -57.60 64.57 54.65
C GLU A 208 -56.51 64.74 53.59
N GLU A 209 -55.95 65.95 53.47
CA GLU A 209 -54.82 66.21 52.57
C GLU A 209 -53.54 65.48 53.02
N LEU A 210 -53.31 65.40 54.34
CA LEU A 210 -52.21 64.64 54.91
C LEU A 210 -52.39 63.13 54.69
N GLU A 211 -53.61 62.60 54.86
CA GLU A 211 -53.92 61.20 54.58
C GLU A 211 -53.79 60.85 53.08
N ALA A 212 -54.16 61.78 52.17
CA ALA A 212 -53.95 61.62 50.74
C ALA A 212 -52.46 61.62 50.37
N LYS A 213 -51.66 62.49 50.99
CA LYS A 213 -50.20 62.51 50.85
C LYS A 213 -49.59 61.20 51.37
N GLU A 214 -50.05 60.66 52.49
CA GLU A 214 -49.58 59.38 53.02
C GLU A 214 -49.90 58.21 52.10
N LYS A 215 -51.12 58.13 51.55
CA LYS A 215 -51.48 57.13 50.53
C LYS A 215 -50.60 57.23 49.28
N LYS A 216 -50.30 58.46 48.83
CA LYS A 216 -49.40 58.70 47.70
C LYS A 216 -47.97 58.23 48.00
N VAL A 217 -47.46 58.49 49.20
CA VAL A 217 -46.14 57.98 49.64
C VAL A 217 -46.11 56.45 49.62
N LYS A 218 -47.13 55.77 50.17
CA LYS A 218 -47.21 54.29 50.16
C LYS A 218 -47.20 53.71 48.74
N ILE A 219 -47.90 54.35 47.79
CA ILE A 219 -47.90 53.94 46.38
C ILE A 219 -46.51 54.13 45.76
N LEU A 220 -45.86 55.28 45.98
CA LEU A 220 -44.52 55.54 45.46
C LEU A 220 -43.47 54.60 46.06
N GLU A 221 -43.58 54.26 47.34
CA GLU A 221 -42.73 53.26 47.99
C GLU A 221 -42.92 51.87 47.38
N HIS A 222 -44.16 51.50 47.07
CA HIS A 222 -44.46 50.25 46.36
C HIS A 222 -43.83 50.24 44.96
N GLN A 223 -44.06 51.29 44.16
CA GLN A 223 -43.46 51.44 42.83
C GLN A 223 -41.93 51.42 42.87
N ARG A 224 -41.31 52.07 43.87
CA ARG A 224 -39.85 52.02 44.08
C ARG A 224 -39.37 50.59 44.35
N ARG A 225 -40.09 49.82 45.17
CA ARG A 225 -39.75 48.41 45.44
C ARG A 225 -39.87 47.55 44.19
N GLU A 226 -40.95 47.70 43.43
CA GLU A 226 -41.14 46.95 42.18
C GLU A 226 -40.06 47.30 41.15
N LEU A 227 -39.70 48.58 40.99
CA LEU A 227 -38.62 49.01 40.12
C LEU A 227 -37.26 48.42 40.55
N LEU A 228 -36.98 48.38 41.86
CA LEU A 228 -35.75 47.75 42.37
C LEU A 228 -35.73 46.24 42.10
N GLU A 229 -36.87 45.56 42.22
CA GLU A 229 -36.95 44.13 41.94
C GLU A 229 -36.77 43.83 40.44
N VAL A 230 -37.40 44.61 39.56
CA VAL A 230 -37.18 44.51 38.11
C VAL A 230 -35.73 44.79 37.76
N ASN A 231 -35.11 45.83 38.34
CA ASN A 231 -33.70 46.15 38.10
C ASN A 231 -32.78 44.99 38.55
N LYS A 232 -33.06 44.39 39.72
CA LYS A 232 -32.34 43.21 40.21
C LYS A 232 -32.49 41.99 39.29
N GLN A 233 -33.69 41.74 38.77
CA GLN A 233 -33.93 40.66 37.79
C GLN A 233 -33.19 40.92 36.49
N TRP A 234 -33.20 42.16 35.98
CA TRP A 234 -32.44 42.56 34.80
C TRP A 234 -30.94 42.36 34.98
N ASP A 235 -30.39 42.76 36.13
CA ASP A 235 -28.99 42.55 36.46
C ASP A 235 -28.64 41.06 36.52
N GLN A 236 -29.51 40.23 37.11
CA GLN A 236 -29.31 38.79 37.16
C GLN A 236 -29.35 38.16 35.76
N HIS A 237 -30.37 38.48 34.95
CA HIS A 237 -30.49 37.99 33.58
C HIS A 237 -29.28 38.41 32.73
N PHE A 238 -28.85 39.68 32.85
CA PHE A 238 -27.67 40.17 32.15
C PHE A 238 -26.40 39.42 32.57
N ARG A 239 -26.16 39.24 33.87
CA ARG A 239 -24.99 38.51 34.38
C ARG A 239 -24.98 37.05 33.94
N SER A 240 -26.11 36.34 34.07
CA SER A 240 -26.22 34.94 33.65
C SER A 240 -26.02 34.80 32.14
N MET A 241 -26.62 35.69 31.35
CA MET A 241 -26.46 35.67 29.89
C MET A 241 -25.02 35.99 29.47
N LYS A 242 -24.41 37.01 30.07
CA LYS A 242 -23.01 37.37 29.85
C LYS A 242 -22.08 36.20 30.17
N GLN A 243 -22.23 35.59 31.35
CA GLN A 243 -21.41 34.44 31.76
C GLN A 243 -21.56 33.26 30.78
N LYS A 244 -22.78 32.96 30.31
CA LYS A 244 -23.00 31.89 29.33
C LYS A 244 -22.25 32.14 28.03
N TYR A 245 -22.25 33.37 27.53
CA TYR A 245 -21.54 33.69 26.30
C TYR A 245 -20.03 33.80 26.49
N GLU A 246 -19.54 34.30 27.62
CA GLU A 246 -18.12 34.28 27.96
C GLU A 246 -17.60 32.83 28.02
N GLN A 247 -18.34 31.92 28.67
CA GLN A 247 -18.02 30.50 28.67
C GLN A 247 -18.04 29.91 27.26
N LYS A 248 -19.06 30.22 26.46
CA LYS A 248 -19.13 29.69 25.09
C LYS A 248 -17.95 30.17 24.23
N VAL A 249 -17.49 31.40 24.44
CA VAL A 249 -16.30 31.93 23.76
C VAL A 249 -15.04 31.19 24.20
N THR A 250 -14.87 30.88 25.49
CA THR A 250 -13.73 30.09 25.95
C THR A 250 -13.76 28.66 25.41
N ASP A 251 -14.93 28.03 25.37
CA ASP A 251 -15.11 26.67 24.85
C ASP A 251 -14.76 26.62 23.35
N LEU A 252 -15.26 27.57 22.56
CA LEU A 252 -14.93 27.65 21.12
C LEU A 252 -13.44 27.90 20.86
N HIS A 253 -12.79 28.71 21.69
CA HIS A 253 -11.34 28.90 21.56
C HIS A 253 -10.56 27.63 21.89
N GLN A 254 -11.00 26.87 22.89
CA GLN A 254 -10.40 25.58 23.25
C GLN A 254 -10.61 24.54 22.15
N GLU A 255 -11.84 24.38 21.64
CA GLU A 255 -12.17 23.50 20.52
C GLU A 255 -11.34 23.85 19.27
N LEU A 256 -11.16 25.14 18.97
CA LEU A 256 -10.31 25.59 17.87
C LEU A 256 -8.83 25.24 18.08
N ALA A 257 -8.33 25.37 19.31
CA ALA A 257 -6.95 25.02 19.65
C ALA A 257 -6.71 23.51 19.55
N GLU A 258 -7.67 22.70 19.98
CA GLU A 258 -7.67 21.24 19.83
C GLU A 258 -7.71 20.82 18.36
N ALA A 259 -8.61 21.40 17.57
CA ALA A 259 -8.70 21.13 16.14
C ALA A 259 -7.39 21.48 15.41
N ARG A 260 -6.75 22.60 15.78
CA ARG A 260 -5.43 22.98 15.23
C ARG A 260 -4.35 21.97 15.58
N ARG A 261 -4.29 21.50 16.83
CA ARG A 261 -3.33 20.46 17.26
C ARG A 261 -3.55 19.14 16.50
N ALA A 262 -4.80 18.70 16.39
CA ALA A 262 -5.15 17.49 15.65
C ALA A 262 -4.73 17.57 14.18
N VAL A 263 -4.92 18.73 13.52
CA VAL A 263 -4.46 18.93 12.14
C VAL A 263 -2.94 18.82 12.05
N THR A 264 -2.19 19.47 12.94
CA THR A 264 -0.72 19.39 12.93
C THR A 264 -0.19 17.98 13.18
N GLU A 265 -0.85 17.21 14.05
CA GLU A 265 -0.51 15.80 14.31
C GLU A 265 -0.74 14.95 13.05
N LEU A 266 -1.91 15.06 12.42
CA LEU A 266 -2.22 14.36 11.17
C LEU A 266 -1.26 14.72 10.02
N GLU A 267 -0.86 15.99 9.92
CA GLU A 267 0.16 16.43 8.96
C GLU A 267 1.50 15.76 9.22
N SER A 268 1.95 15.70 10.48
CA SER A 268 3.19 15.05 10.87
C SER A 268 3.18 13.53 10.62
N GLU A 269 2.04 12.87 10.89
CA GLU A 269 1.86 11.44 10.60
C GLU A 269 1.91 11.15 9.11
N ARG A 270 1.27 11.99 8.29
CA ARG A 270 1.32 11.87 6.82
C ARG A 270 2.74 12.02 6.32
N GLU A 271 3.48 13.00 6.83
CA GLU A 271 4.87 13.23 6.45
C GLU A 271 5.78 12.09 6.89
N GLN A 272 5.57 11.54 8.09
CA GLN A 272 6.29 10.36 8.57
C GLN A 272 6.02 9.14 7.70
N LYS A 273 4.75 8.86 7.35
CA LYS A 273 4.38 7.78 6.43
C LYS A 273 5.07 7.94 5.07
N GLN A 274 5.12 9.16 4.54
CA GLN A 274 5.83 9.45 3.29
C GLN A 274 7.32 9.11 3.39
N ARG A 275 7.99 9.56 4.46
CA ARG A 275 9.41 9.24 4.70
C ARG A 275 9.66 7.73 4.82
N ASP A 276 8.73 6.99 5.44
CA ASP A 276 8.83 5.55 5.58
C ASP A 276 8.65 4.82 4.25
N PHE A 277 7.72 5.29 3.40
CA PHE A 277 7.58 4.79 2.03
C PHE A 277 8.85 5.07 1.21
N ASP A 278 9.39 6.28 1.26
CA ASP A 278 10.60 6.66 0.54
C ASP A 278 11.81 5.82 1.01
N ARG A 279 11.94 5.60 2.33
CA ARG A 279 12.98 4.72 2.90
C ARG A 279 12.86 3.29 2.38
N LYS A 280 11.65 2.72 2.38
CA LYS A 280 11.39 1.36 1.85
C LYS A 280 11.70 1.28 0.37
N LEU A 281 11.34 2.30 -0.41
CA LEU A 281 11.62 2.38 -1.83
C LEU A 281 13.13 2.43 -2.10
N LEU A 282 13.88 3.23 -1.35
CA LEU A 282 15.34 3.26 -1.46
C LEU A 282 15.98 1.91 -1.13
N LEU A 283 15.52 1.24 -0.07
CA LEU A 283 16.03 -0.08 0.31
C LEU A 283 15.74 -1.12 -0.77
N ALA A 284 14.53 -1.13 -1.33
CA ALA A 284 14.18 -2.03 -2.43
C ALA A 284 15.03 -1.74 -3.67
N LYS A 285 15.24 -0.47 -4.01
CA LYS A 285 16.09 -0.06 -5.13
C LYS A 285 17.55 -0.52 -4.94
N SER A 286 18.13 -0.29 -3.76
CA SER A 286 19.49 -0.71 -3.44
C SER A 286 19.64 -2.23 -3.49
N ARG A 287 18.64 -2.97 -3.00
CA ARG A 287 18.63 -4.44 -3.08
C ARG A 287 18.63 -4.94 -4.53
N ILE A 288 17.76 -4.37 -5.37
CA ILE A 288 17.71 -4.72 -6.80
C ILE A 288 19.07 -4.44 -7.45
N GLU A 289 19.67 -3.27 -7.19
CA GLU A 289 20.98 -2.91 -7.75
C GLU A 289 22.08 -3.90 -7.32
N THR A 290 22.10 -4.34 -6.06
CA THR A 290 23.05 -5.37 -5.60
C THR A 290 22.80 -6.73 -6.25
N GLU A 291 21.54 -7.17 -6.34
CA GLU A 291 21.18 -8.44 -6.96
C GLU A 291 21.47 -8.43 -8.48
N GLU A 292 21.27 -7.30 -9.16
CA GLU A 292 21.63 -7.11 -10.57
C GLU A 292 23.13 -7.15 -10.80
N ALA A 293 23.91 -6.50 -9.94
CA ALA A 293 25.37 -6.54 -10.00
C ALA A 293 25.92 -7.96 -9.78
N GLU A 294 25.36 -8.72 -8.83
CA GLU A 294 25.71 -10.12 -8.60
C GLU A 294 25.31 -11.02 -9.77
N LYS A 295 24.14 -10.80 -10.34
CA LYS A 295 23.68 -11.51 -11.55
C LYS A 295 24.64 -11.29 -12.72
N GLU A 296 25.09 -10.06 -12.96
CA GLU A 296 26.05 -9.78 -14.04
C GLU A 296 27.40 -10.45 -13.75
N ARG A 297 27.87 -10.42 -12.50
CA ARG A 297 29.09 -11.13 -12.07
C ARG A 297 29.00 -12.63 -12.36
N LEU A 298 27.91 -13.27 -11.93
CA LEU A 298 27.68 -14.70 -12.17
C LEU A 298 27.52 -15.00 -13.66
N ALA A 299 26.89 -14.10 -14.43
CA ALA A 299 26.77 -14.26 -15.88
C ALA A 299 28.13 -14.20 -16.60
N MET A 300 29.07 -13.37 -16.11
CA MET A 300 30.45 -13.37 -16.59
C MET A 300 31.14 -14.70 -16.24
N GLU A 301 31.04 -15.16 -14.99
CA GLU A 301 31.64 -16.43 -14.55
C GLU A 301 31.11 -17.63 -15.35
N VAL A 302 29.80 -17.68 -15.63
CA VAL A 302 29.20 -18.71 -16.48
C VAL A 302 29.79 -18.69 -17.89
N ARG A 303 29.99 -17.50 -18.48
CA ARG A 303 30.61 -17.37 -19.81
C ARG A 303 32.06 -17.86 -19.80
N ASP A 304 32.83 -17.52 -18.78
CA ASP A 304 34.22 -17.93 -18.63
C ASP A 304 34.35 -19.45 -18.44
N LEU A 305 33.50 -20.04 -17.58
CA LEU A 305 33.43 -21.49 -17.40
C LEU A 305 33.02 -22.22 -18.68
N GLN A 306 32.05 -21.68 -19.43
CA GLN A 306 31.66 -22.23 -20.73
C GLN A 306 32.82 -22.19 -21.72
N GLN A 307 33.60 -21.11 -21.76
CA GLN A 307 34.80 -21.02 -22.60
C GLN A 307 35.86 -22.05 -22.16
N ARG A 308 36.09 -22.20 -20.86
CA ARG A 308 37.03 -23.19 -20.30
C ARG A 308 36.61 -24.62 -20.64
N MET A 309 35.32 -24.93 -20.52
CA MET A 309 34.76 -26.24 -20.87
C MET A 309 34.97 -26.53 -22.35
N ARG A 310 34.64 -25.59 -23.25
CA ARG A 310 34.88 -25.74 -24.70
C ARG A 310 36.35 -26.01 -25.00
N PHE A 311 37.25 -25.22 -24.41
CA PHE A 311 38.69 -25.41 -24.59
C PHE A 311 39.15 -26.81 -24.14
N LEU A 312 38.74 -27.26 -22.96
CA LEU A 312 39.08 -28.61 -22.49
C LEU A 312 38.49 -29.71 -23.39
N GLN A 313 37.28 -29.52 -23.89
CA GLN A 313 36.63 -30.45 -24.81
C GLN A 313 37.37 -30.54 -26.16
N GLU A 314 37.87 -29.40 -26.67
CA GLU A 314 38.74 -29.34 -27.86
C GLU A 314 40.08 -30.06 -27.62
N GLN A 315 40.67 -29.97 -26.42
CA GLN A 315 41.90 -30.69 -26.06
C GLN A 315 41.69 -32.20 -25.89
N LEU A 316 40.52 -32.62 -25.39
CA LEU A 316 40.19 -34.04 -25.16
C LEU A 316 39.94 -34.81 -26.46
N ALA A 317 39.39 -34.15 -27.49
CA ALA A 317 39.06 -34.76 -28.77
C ALA A 317 40.25 -35.47 -29.48
N PRO A 318 41.42 -34.83 -29.68
CA PRO A 318 42.56 -35.50 -30.32
C PRO A 318 43.12 -36.65 -29.48
N VAL A 319 43.17 -36.52 -28.16
CA VAL A 319 43.62 -37.59 -27.25
C VAL A 319 42.68 -38.79 -27.34
N THR A 320 41.38 -38.55 -27.41
CA THR A 320 40.38 -39.60 -27.56
C THR A 320 40.52 -40.32 -28.90
N ARG A 321 40.69 -39.58 -30.01
CA ARG A 321 40.96 -40.18 -31.33
C ARG A 321 42.25 -40.98 -31.35
N GLN A 322 43.31 -40.47 -30.73
CA GLN A 322 44.58 -41.18 -30.61
C GLN A 322 44.42 -42.50 -29.84
N ARG A 323 43.67 -42.48 -28.74
CA ARG A 323 43.32 -43.69 -27.97
C ARG A 323 42.58 -44.70 -28.84
N GLU A 324 41.58 -44.27 -29.60
CA GLU A 324 40.81 -45.13 -30.51
C GLU A 324 41.68 -45.76 -31.60
N TYR A 325 42.64 -45.01 -32.16
CA TYR A 325 43.60 -45.56 -33.13
C TYR A 325 44.49 -46.64 -32.50
N GLN A 326 45.04 -46.37 -31.32
CA GLN A 326 45.86 -47.34 -30.59
C GLN A 326 45.07 -48.61 -30.25
N GLU A 327 43.81 -48.46 -29.84
CA GLU A 327 42.92 -49.57 -29.52
C GLU A 327 42.68 -50.48 -30.74
N LYS A 328 42.45 -49.88 -31.93
CA LYS A 328 42.32 -50.62 -33.19
C LYS A 328 43.62 -51.35 -33.58
N GLU A 329 44.77 -50.72 -33.35
CA GLU A 329 46.07 -51.34 -33.65
C GLU A 329 46.37 -52.51 -32.71
N ILE A 330 46.05 -52.38 -31.41
CA ILE A 330 46.13 -53.49 -30.46
C ILE A 330 45.22 -54.65 -30.90
N GLN A 331 43.99 -54.36 -31.33
CA GLN A 331 43.08 -55.40 -31.85
C GLN A 331 43.64 -56.09 -33.10
N ARG A 332 44.21 -55.34 -34.04
CA ARG A 332 44.86 -55.90 -35.24
C ARG A 332 46.03 -56.81 -34.87
N LEU A 333 46.89 -56.35 -33.96
CA LEU A 333 48.05 -57.10 -33.49
C LEU A 333 47.65 -58.37 -32.73
N ASN A 334 46.65 -58.29 -31.85
CA ASN A 334 46.12 -59.44 -31.13
C ASN A 334 45.56 -60.49 -32.09
N LYS A 335 44.83 -60.06 -33.12
CA LYS A 335 44.31 -60.97 -34.16
C LYS A 335 45.45 -61.65 -34.94
N ALA A 336 46.46 -60.90 -35.35
CA ALA A 336 47.63 -61.47 -36.03
C ALA A 336 48.41 -62.45 -35.14
N LEU A 337 48.51 -62.16 -33.85
CA LEU A 337 49.13 -63.04 -32.86
C LEU A 337 48.34 -64.34 -32.68
N GLU A 338 47.01 -64.25 -32.58
CA GLU A 338 46.12 -65.41 -32.49
C GLU A 338 46.22 -66.29 -33.74
N GLU A 339 46.23 -65.68 -34.93
CA GLU A 339 46.47 -66.40 -36.20
C GLU A 339 47.84 -67.10 -36.22
N ALA A 340 48.91 -66.43 -35.77
CA ALA A 340 50.25 -67.01 -35.70
C ALA A 340 50.36 -68.16 -34.69
N LEU A 341 49.70 -68.05 -33.54
CA LEU A 341 49.63 -69.11 -32.52
C LEU A 341 48.81 -70.30 -33.00
N ASN A 342 47.70 -70.06 -33.71
CA ASN A 342 46.86 -71.11 -34.28
C ASN A 342 47.57 -71.88 -35.40
N VAL A 343 48.52 -71.24 -36.10
CA VAL A 343 49.43 -71.88 -37.07
C VAL A 343 50.56 -72.68 -36.38
N GLN A 344 50.92 -72.35 -35.13
CA GLN A 344 51.96 -73.04 -34.34
C GLN A 344 51.43 -74.07 -33.33
N ALA A 345 50.14 -74.43 -33.36
CA ALA A 345 49.57 -75.45 -32.48
C ALA A 345 49.95 -76.90 -32.90
N SER A 346 51.20 -77.28 -32.61
CA SER A 346 51.73 -78.63 -32.40
C SER A 346 52.64 -78.58 -31.15
N PRO A 347 52.70 -79.60 -30.28
CA PRO A 347 53.15 -79.43 -28.89
C PRO A 347 54.67 -79.19 -28.71
N PRO A 348 55.08 -78.63 -27.55
CA PRO A 348 56.18 -77.65 -27.44
C PRO A 348 57.47 -78.21 -26.80
N PRO A 349 58.54 -77.39 -26.65
CA PRO A 349 59.42 -77.53 -25.51
C PRO A 349 59.42 -76.30 -24.61
N ILE A 350 59.36 -76.64 -23.33
CA ILE A 350 59.55 -75.86 -22.12
C ILE A 350 60.88 -75.09 -22.19
N PHE A 351 60.86 -73.80 -21.86
CA PHE A 351 62.04 -73.16 -21.27
C PHE A 351 61.65 -72.36 -20.04
N ALA A 352 62.32 -72.71 -18.96
CA ALA A 352 62.25 -72.11 -17.66
C ALA A 352 62.73 -70.67 -17.69
N MET A 353 62.09 -69.80 -16.88
CA MET A 353 62.80 -68.68 -16.29
C MET A 353 62.12 -68.24 -15.00
N GLU A 354 62.88 -68.34 -13.91
CA GLU A 354 62.64 -67.72 -12.62
C GLU A 354 63.41 -66.37 -12.55
N PRO A 355 63.34 -65.57 -11.47
CA PRO A 355 62.30 -64.59 -11.14
C PRO A 355 62.82 -63.14 -11.30
N ALA A 356 62.14 -62.32 -12.11
CA ALA A 356 62.52 -60.91 -12.34
C ALA A 356 61.46 -59.88 -11.88
N VAL A 357 60.61 -60.23 -10.91
CA VAL A 357 59.42 -59.42 -10.54
C VAL A 357 59.65 -58.51 -9.32
N LYS A 358 60.87 -58.00 -9.10
CA LYS A 358 61.11 -57.05 -7.99
C LYS A 358 60.75 -55.60 -8.34
N LEU A 359 60.80 -55.23 -9.62
CA LEU A 359 60.49 -53.87 -10.10
C LEU A 359 58.97 -53.54 -10.10
N PRO A 360 58.07 -54.41 -10.62
CA PRO A 360 56.63 -54.14 -10.60
C PRO A 360 56.05 -54.10 -9.17
N GLN A 361 56.62 -54.91 -8.27
CA GLN A 361 56.18 -54.97 -6.87
C GLN A 361 56.55 -53.69 -6.10
N GLN A 362 57.74 -53.12 -6.34
CA GLN A 362 58.17 -51.88 -5.70
C GLN A 362 57.39 -50.66 -6.21
N GLU A 363 57.01 -50.64 -7.48
CA GLU A 363 56.17 -49.60 -8.07
C GLU A 363 54.73 -49.68 -7.52
N LEU A 364 54.16 -50.89 -7.40
CA LEU A 364 52.87 -51.12 -6.74
C LEU A 364 52.86 -50.68 -5.27
N LEU A 365 53.95 -50.92 -4.53
CA LEU A 365 54.08 -50.46 -3.14
C LEU A 365 54.09 -48.92 -3.06
N THR A 366 54.81 -48.27 -3.97
CA THR A 366 54.85 -46.80 -4.04
C THR A 366 53.48 -46.21 -4.38
N GLN A 367 52.77 -46.79 -5.35
CA GLN A 367 51.41 -46.38 -5.69
C GLN A 367 50.43 -46.60 -4.53
N ASN A 368 50.54 -47.72 -3.82
CA ASN A 368 49.70 -47.98 -2.66
C ASN A 368 49.95 -46.97 -1.53
N GLU A 369 51.20 -46.55 -1.33
CA GLU A 369 51.54 -45.51 -0.35
C GLU A 369 51.00 -44.13 -0.75
N LEU A 370 51.09 -43.76 -2.03
CA LEU A 370 50.48 -42.52 -2.54
C LEU A 370 48.96 -42.52 -2.36
N LEU A 371 48.28 -43.64 -2.63
CA LEU A 371 46.84 -43.76 -2.41
C LEU A 371 46.48 -43.67 -0.92
N LYS A 372 47.30 -44.27 -0.02
CA LYS A 372 47.11 -44.10 1.42
C LYS A 372 47.28 -42.65 1.86
N GLN A 373 48.27 -41.94 1.33
CA GLN A 373 48.45 -40.52 1.60
C GLN A 373 47.28 -39.68 1.06
N GLN A 374 46.77 -40.00 -0.14
CA GLN A 374 45.60 -39.33 -0.72
C GLN A 374 44.35 -39.52 0.15
N VAL A 375 44.09 -40.75 0.61
CA VAL A 375 42.98 -41.05 1.52
C VAL A 375 43.14 -40.27 2.83
N LYS A 376 44.35 -40.23 3.38
CA LYS A 376 44.64 -39.46 4.59
C LYS A 376 44.38 -37.95 4.41
N ILE A 377 44.77 -37.38 3.27
CA ILE A 377 44.49 -35.96 2.95
C ILE A 377 42.98 -35.73 2.87
N PHE A 378 42.23 -36.60 2.20
CA PHE A 378 40.78 -36.48 2.11
C PHE A 378 40.08 -36.66 3.46
N GLU A 379 40.57 -37.56 4.31
CA GLU A 379 40.07 -37.68 5.68
C GLU A 379 40.33 -36.41 6.50
N GLU A 380 41.54 -35.86 6.43
CA GLU A 380 41.89 -34.60 7.09
C GLU A 380 41.04 -33.42 6.58
N ASP A 381 40.87 -33.31 5.26
CA ASP A 381 40.04 -32.28 4.63
C ASP A 381 38.57 -32.42 5.04
N PHE A 382 38.04 -33.65 5.05
CA PHE A 382 36.67 -33.89 5.49
C PHE A 382 36.46 -33.51 6.96
N GLN A 383 37.42 -33.83 7.84
CA GLN A 383 37.35 -33.45 9.25
C GLN A 383 37.50 -31.94 9.46
N ARG A 384 38.37 -31.28 8.69
CA ARG A 384 38.49 -29.81 8.70
C ARG A 384 37.18 -29.15 8.26
N GLU A 385 36.63 -29.56 7.12
CA GLU A 385 35.35 -29.05 6.60
C GLU A 385 34.22 -29.23 7.62
N ARG A 386 34.18 -30.40 8.28
CA ARG A 386 33.20 -30.66 9.33
C ARG A 386 33.36 -29.74 10.54
N SER A 387 34.58 -29.57 11.03
CA SER A 387 34.90 -28.68 12.15
C SER A 387 34.55 -27.22 11.83
N ASP A 388 34.87 -26.76 10.62
CA ASP A 388 34.54 -25.41 10.17
C ASP A 388 33.02 -25.21 10.05
N ARG A 389 32.30 -26.23 9.59
CA ARG A 389 30.83 -26.21 9.56
C ARG A 389 30.21 -26.17 10.96
N GLU A 390 30.77 -26.89 11.92
CA GLU A 390 30.31 -26.86 13.32
C GLU A 390 30.55 -25.48 13.94
N ARG A 391 31.76 -24.91 13.78
CA ARG A 391 32.08 -23.55 14.24
C ARG A 391 31.17 -22.48 13.61
N MET A 392 30.96 -22.56 12.30
CA MET A 392 30.06 -21.64 11.59
C MET A 392 28.61 -21.76 12.11
N ASN A 393 28.17 -22.96 12.45
CA ASN A 393 26.83 -23.18 12.98
C ASN A 393 26.70 -22.65 14.42
N GLU A 394 27.74 -22.72 15.23
CA GLU A 394 27.79 -22.08 16.56
C GLU A 394 27.69 -20.55 16.44
N GLU A 395 28.51 -19.93 15.57
CA GLU A 395 28.45 -18.48 15.31
C GLU A 395 27.06 -18.05 14.81
N LYS A 396 26.44 -18.86 13.94
CA LYS A 396 25.08 -18.63 13.44
C LYS A 396 24.05 -18.65 14.58
N GLU A 397 24.12 -19.60 15.50
CA GLU A 397 23.20 -19.66 16.64
C GLU A 397 23.47 -18.54 17.65
N GLU A 398 24.73 -18.12 17.86
CA GLU A 398 25.05 -16.93 18.67
C GLU A 398 24.46 -15.66 18.08
N LEU A 399 24.62 -15.44 16.77
CA LEU A 399 24.03 -14.30 16.08
C LEU A 399 22.50 -14.32 16.15
N LYS A 400 21.88 -15.49 16.03
CA LYS A 400 20.43 -15.66 16.17
C LYS A 400 19.95 -15.31 17.59
N GLN A 401 20.68 -15.71 18.63
CA GLN A 401 20.39 -15.31 20.01
C GLN A 401 20.55 -13.81 20.23
N GLN A 402 21.56 -13.18 19.63
CA GLN A 402 21.74 -11.72 19.68
C GLN A 402 20.60 -10.98 18.99
N LEU A 403 20.18 -11.45 17.81
CA LEU A 403 19.01 -10.92 17.10
C LEU A 403 17.74 -11.04 17.94
N GLU A 404 17.51 -12.18 18.58
CA GLU A 404 16.34 -12.37 19.44
C GLU A 404 16.36 -11.43 20.66
N LYS A 405 17.53 -11.23 21.27
CA LYS A 405 17.70 -10.26 22.38
C LYS A 405 17.41 -8.83 21.92
N LEU A 406 17.96 -8.41 20.77
CA LEU A 406 17.71 -7.08 20.21
C LEU A 406 16.24 -6.90 19.83
N GLN A 407 15.60 -7.92 19.27
CA GLN A 407 14.18 -7.90 18.95
C GLN A 407 13.32 -7.74 20.22
N LYS A 408 13.64 -8.47 21.29
CA LYS A 408 12.97 -8.31 22.59
C LYS A 408 13.17 -6.90 23.16
N GLN A 409 14.39 -6.35 23.11
CA GLN A 409 14.67 -4.98 23.54
C GLN A 409 13.91 -3.94 22.72
N LEU A 410 13.81 -4.13 21.39
CA LEU A 410 13.07 -3.24 20.50
C LEU A 410 11.58 -3.25 20.82
N VAL A 411 10.98 -4.42 21.07
CA VAL A 411 9.58 -4.53 21.52
C VAL A 411 9.36 -3.83 22.86
N LEU A 412 10.26 -4.02 23.83
CA LEU A 412 10.17 -3.34 25.13
C LEU A 412 10.30 -1.82 25.02
N SER A 413 11.21 -1.32 24.17
CA SER A 413 11.36 0.11 23.90
C SER A 413 10.13 0.67 23.18
N ASN A 414 9.61 -0.05 22.18
CA ASN A 414 8.40 0.32 21.45
C ASN A 414 7.18 0.41 22.38
N ASN A 415 7.04 -0.53 23.31
CA ASN A 415 5.96 -0.50 24.31
C ASN A 415 6.12 0.69 25.28
N GLN A 416 7.35 1.02 25.68
CA GLN A 416 7.63 2.19 26.54
C GLN A 416 7.32 3.51 25.83
N VAL A 417 7.73 3.66 24.56
CA VAL A 417 7.38 4.83 23.74
C VAL A 417 5.87 4.94 23.54
N SER A 418 5.20 3.80 23.31
CA SER A 418 3.73 3.76 23.19
C SER A 418 3.02 4.14 24.50
N SER A 419 3.57 3.76 25.66
CA SER A 419 3.01 4.16 26.97
C SER A 419 3.30 5.61 27.34
N ALA A 420 4.46 6.16 26.94
CA ALA A 420 4.83 7.54 27.20
C ALA A 420 4.08 8.53 26.28
N GLY A 421 3.64 8.09 25.10
CA GLY A 421 2.78 8.87 24.19
C GLY A 421 1.30 8.90 24.56
N CYS A 422 0.88 8.25 25.66
CA CYS A 422 -0.50 8.25 26.17
C CYS A 422 -0.72 9.17 27.38
N HIS A 423 0.18 10.14 27.63
CA HIS A 423 0.04 11.14 28.69
C HIS A 423 -0.13 12.56 28.14
#